data_AF-A0A6F9BK22-F1
#
_entry.id   AF-A0A6F9BK22-F1
#
_cell.length_a   1.000
_cell.length_b   1.000
_cell.length_c   1.000
_cell.angle_alpha   90.00
_cell.angle_beta   90.00
_cell.angle_gamma   90.00
#
_symmetry.space_group_name_H-M   'P 1'
#
loop_
_entity.id
_entity.type
_entity.pdbx_description
1 polymer ?
#
loop_
_entity_poly.entity_id
_entity_poly.type
_entity_poly.pdbx_seq_one_letter_code
_entity_poly.pdbx_strand_id
1 'polypeptide(L)'
;VTLDVLREGSVSTKGPRGGVFVMYNCARLHTLFDSYERGGEWLLLFNYLIPFSELLDQTGQTLECDGGGARVNLKTEQICKFLVSLSKDFSSYYNRVHVLGEPLPHLFNQMFCRLQLLRALRELYHSALDTLHLPPIPQL
;
A
#
# COMPACT_ATOMS: atom_id res chain seq x y z
N VAL A 1 -33.39 8.27 67.39
CA VAL A 1 -33.68 8.88 66.08
C VAL A 1 -32.64 8.32 65.10
N THR A 2 -32.86 7.09 64.62
CA THR A 2 -33.30 6.73 63.24
C THR A 2 -32.27 7.05 62.15
N LEU A 3 -31.81 5.97 61.51
CA LEU A 3 -31.07 5.93 60.23
C LEU A 3 -31.89 6.60 59.12
N ASP A 4 -31.23 7.26 58.16
CA ASP A 4 -31.70 7.23 56.77
C ASP A 4 -30.58 7.50 55.75
N VAL A 5 -30.55 6.59 54.78
CA VAL A 5 -29.84 6.53 53.50
C VAL A 5 -30.37 7.60 52.55
N LEU A 6 -29.51 8.19 51.70
CA LEU A 6 -29.73 8.80 50.35
C LEU A 6 -28.64 9.88 50.12
N ARG A 7 -27.94 10.04 48.98
CA ARG A 7 -28.16 9.63 47.60
C ARG A 7 -26.87 9.88 46.80
N GLU A 8 -26.40 8.80 46.17
CA GLU A 8 -25.67 8.69 44.90
C GLU A 8 -25.11 9.97 44.25
N GLY A 9 -23.78 10.11 44.30
CA GLY A 9 -23.03 10.80 43.24
C GLY A 9 -22.82 9.82 42.09
N SER A 10 -23.66 9.93 41.07
CA SER A 10 -23.61 9.13 39.84
C SER A 10 -22.23 9.19 39.17
N VAL A 11 -21.46 8.10 39.24
CA VAL A 11 -20.33 7.86 38.34
C VAL A 11 -20.90 7.65 36.94
N SER A 12 -20.76 8.67 36.09
CA SER A 12 -21.14 8.64 34.68
C SER A 12 -20.35 7.55 33.95
N THR A 13 -21.05 6.49 33.53
CA THR A 13 -20.54 5.32 32.81
C THR A 13 -20.17 5.59 31.34
N LYS A 14 -19.86 6.83 30.95
CA LYS A 14 -19.31 7.13 29.62
C LYS A 14 -17.80 6.89 29.62
N GLY A 15 -17.42 5.62 29.77
CA GLY A 15 -16.02 5.17 29.76
C GLY A 15 -15.28 5.47 28.45
N PRO A 16 -13.94 5.31 28.42
CA PRO A 16 -13.03 5.84 27.39
C PRO A 16 -13.08 5.02 26.09
N ARG A 17 -14.25 4.98 25.46
CA ARG A 17 -14.47 4.29 24.18
C ARG A 17 -13.54 4.79 23.08
N GLY A 18 -13.13 6.06 23.15
CA GLY A 18 -12.10 6.62 22.28
C GLY A 18 -10.74 5.96 22.44
N GLY A 19 -10.29 5.71 23.68
CA GLY A 19 -9.00 5.06 23.95
C GLY A 19 -8.97 3.61 23.47
N VAL A 20 -10.03 2.85 23.72
CA VAL A 20 -10.18 1.47 23.23
C VAL A 20 -10.22 1.41 21.70
N PHE A 21 -10.92 2.36 21.06
CA PHE A 21 -10.95 2.46 19.60
C PHE A 21 -9.57 2.78 19.00
N VAL A 22 -8.80 3.71 19.59
CA VAL A 22 -7.44 4.01 19.13
C VAL A 22 -6.52 2.82 19.32
N MET A 23 -6.56 2.15 20.47
CA MET A 23 -5.76 0.94 20.72
C MET A 23 -6.13 -0.20 19.75
N TYR A 24 -7.42 -0.37 19.44
CA TYR A 24 -7.88 -1.33 18.45
C TYR A 24 -7.34 -1.01 17.04
N ASN A 25 -7.37 0.26 16.63
CA ASN A 25 -6.81 0.67 15.34
C ASN A 25 -5.28 0.49 15.30
N CYS A 26 -4.55 0.82 16.37
CA CYS A 26 -3.10 0.56 16.46
C CYS A 26 -2.77 -0.93 16.38
N ALA A 27 -3.51 -1.79 17.09
CA ALA A 27 -3.32 -3.23 17.02
C ALA A 27 -3.60 -3.76 15.60
N ARG A 28 -4.67 -3.27 14.94
CA ARG A 28 -4.93 -3.60 13.53
C ARG A 28 -3.79 -3.16 12.63
N LEU A 29 -3.30 -1.93 12.76
CA LEU A 29 -2.16 -1.45 11.98
C LEU A 29 -0.94 -2.33 12.22
N HIS A 30 -0.60 -2.64 13.47
CA HIS A 30 0.51 -3.53 13.81
C HIS A 30 0.35 -4.89 13.15
N THR A 31 -0.80 -5.56 13.26
CA THR A 31 -1.01 -6.88 12.63
C THR A 31 -0.97 -6.79 11.10
N LEU A 32 -1.48 -5.70 10.52
CA LEU A 32 -1.38 -5.47 9.08
C LEU A 32 0.09 -5.32 8.67
N PHE A 33 0.87 -4.45 9.31
CA PHE A 33 2.28 -4.22 8.98
C PHE A 33 3.17 -5.44 9.26
N ASP A 34 2.91 -6.18 10.34
CA ASP A 34 3.57 -7.45 10.66
C ASP A 34 3.28 -8.52 9.59
N SER A 35 2.08 -8.52 9.01
CA SER A 35 1.76 -9.39 7.88
C SER A 35 2.56 -9.04 6.62
N TYR A 36 2.85 -7.76 6.41
CA TYR A 36 3.71 -7.26 5.35
C TYR A 36 5.18 -7.66 5.60
N GLU A 37 5.66 -7.64 6.86
CA GLU A 37 7.08 -7.81 7.28
C GLU A 37 7.75 -9.10 6.79
N ARG A 38 6.96 -10.04 6.27
CA ARG A 38 7.42 -11.21 5.53
C ARG A 38 7.92 -10.84 4.12
N GLY A 39 9.02 -10.10 4.08
CA GLY A 39 10.10 -10.09 3.09
C GLY A 39 9.81 -9.58 1.67
N GLY A 40 8.67 -9.94 1.07
CA GLY A 40 8.35 -9.55 -0.31
C GLY A 40 7.43 -8.33 -0.41
N GLU A 41 6.51 -8.17 0.54
CA GLU A 41 5.49 -7.12 0.47
C GLU A 41 6.08 -5.75 0.80
N TRP A 42 6.97 -5.66 1.81
CA TRP A 42 7.76 -4.45 2.07
C TRP A 42 8.69 -4.09 0.91
N LEU A 43 9.34 -5.10 0.33
CA LEU A 43 10.21 -4.87 -0.82
C LEU A 43 9.42 -4.21 -1.97
N LEU A 44 8.23 -4.72 -2.28
CA LEU A 44 7.37 -4.14 -3.31
C LEU A 44 6.86 -2.73 -2.94
N LEU A 45 6.50 -2.51 -1.69
CA LEU A 45 6.00 -1.23 -1.22
C LEU A 45 7.08 -0.13 -1.21
N PHE A 46 8.21 -0.40 -0.57
CA PHE A 46 9.24 0.62 -0.31
C PHE A 46 10.21 0.82 -1.46
N ASN A 47 10.51 -0.21 -2.24
CA ASN A 47 11.47 -0.06 -3.34
C ASN A 47 10.78 0.38 -4.63
N TYR A 48 9.46 0.20 -4.75
CA TYR A 48 8.76 0.45 -6.00
C TYR A 48 7.54 1.36 -5.87
N LEU A 49 6.55 1.04 -5.02
CA LEU A 49 5.33 1.86 -4.95
C LEU A 49 5.58 3.28 -4.41
N ILE A 50 6.30 3.41 -3.31
CA ILE A 50 6.59 4.73 -2.72
C ILE A 50 7.48 5.57 -3.67
N PRO A 51 8.64 5.09 -4.14
CA PRO A 51 9.54 5.89 -4.96
C PRO A 51 8.97 6.20 -6.36
N PHE A 52 8.03 5.40 -6.86
CA PHE A 52 7.41 5.64 -8.16
C PHE A 52 6.62 6.94 -8.20
N SER A 53 5.98 7.34 -7.09
CA SER A 53 5.28 8.62 -7.01
C SER A 53 6.21 9.81 -7.24
N GLU A 54 7.39 9.79 -6.59
CA GLU A 54 8.44 10.80 -6.79
C GLU A 54 9.01 10.77 -8.21
N LEU A 55 9.15 9.57 -8.79
CA LEU A 55 9.64 9.40 -10.16
C LEU A 55 8.67 9.99 -11.19
N LEU A 56 7.35 9.92 -10.95
CA LEU A 56 6.33 10.55 -11.79
C LEU A 56 6.31 12.09 -11.64
N ASP A 57 6.50 12.63 -10.44
CA ASP A 57 6.56 14.09 -10.26
C ASP A 57 7.76 14.70 -11.01
N GLN A 58 8.88 13.97 -11.05
CA GLN A 58 10.08 14.35 -11.81
C GLN A 58 9.91 14.25 -13.32
N THR A 59 9.00 13.40 -13.83
CA THR A 59 8.68 13.35 -15.27
C THR A 59 7.76 14.50 -15.67
N GLY A 60 6.74 14.82 -14.86
CA GLY A 60 5.79 15.90 -15.11
C GLY A 60 6.43 17.30 -15.21
N GLN A 61 7.42 17.61 -14.36
CA GLN A 61 8.05 18.94 -14.33
C GLN A 61 9.01 19.23 -15.50
N THR A 62 9.40 18.23 -16.29
CA THR A 62 10.45 18.40 -17.33
C THR A 62 9.91 18.50 -18.76
N LEU A 63 8.62 18.24 -18.98
CA LEU A 63 8.01 18.34 -20.31
C LEU A 63 7.85 19.79 -20.80
N GLU A 64 8.13 20.78 -19.94
CA GLU A 64 8.01 22.22 -20.23
C GLU A 64 9.30 22.87 -20.77
N CYS A 65 10.43 22.15 -20.85
CA CYS A 65 11.73 22.74 -21.22
C CYS A 65 12.31 22.15 -22.51
N ASP A 66 12.21 22.97 -23.56
CA ASP A 66 12.74 22.83 -24.92
C ASP A 66 14.18 22.22 -24.98
N GLY A 67 14.36 21.20 -25.84
CA GLY A 67 15.63 20.42 -26.00
C GLY A 67 15.50 18.89 -26.01
N GLY A 68 14.32 18.37 -26.36
CA GLY A 68 13.72 17.09 -25.90
C GLY A 68 14.20 15.73 -26.44
N GLY A 69 15.31 15.60 -27.16
CA GLY A 69 15.72 14.29 -27.73
C GLY A 69 16.46 13.37 -26.74
N ALA A 70 17.62 13.81 -26.27
CA ALA A 70 18.52 12.97 -25.45
C ALA A 70 18.03 12.81 -24.00
N ARG A 71 17.35 13.82 -23.44
CA ARG A 71 16.83 13.79 -22.07
C ARG A 71 15.60 12.90 -21.90
N VAL A 72 14.74 12.84 -22.91
CA VAL A 72 13.58 11.92 -22.94
C VAL A 72 14.07 10.48 -23.00
N ASN A 73 15.10 10.21 -23.80
CA ASN A 73 15.67 8.86 -23.93
C ASN A 73 16.27 8.34 -22.60
N LEU A 74 17.00 9.19 -21.86
CA LEU A 74 17.55 8.81 -20.55
C LEU A 74 16.46 8.49 -19.52
N LYS A 75 15.36 9.26 -19.50
CA LYS A 75 14.22 9.03 -18.60
C LYS A 75 13.46 7.75 -18.95
N THR A 76 13.22 7.52 -20.24
CA THR A 76 12.63 6.27 -20.74
C THR A 76 13.47 5.07 -20.33
N GLU A 77 14.79 5.15 -20.46
CA GLU A 77 15.70 4.09 -20.03
C GLU A 77 15.60 3.81 -18.52
N GLN A 78 15.50 4.86 -17.69
CA GLN A 78 15.31 4.73 -16.24
C GLN A 78 14.00 4.02 -15.89
N ILE A 79 12.89 4.41 -16.53
CA ILE A 79 11.57 3.79 -16.33
C ILE A 79 11.61 2.32 -16.77
N CYS A 80 12.21 2.01 -17.92
CA CYS A 80 12.35 0.64 -18.40
C CYS A 80 13.18 -0.23 -17.44
N LYS A 81 14.31 0.27 -16.94
CA LYS A 81 15.13 -0.46 -15.95
C LYS A 81 14.36 -0.67 -14.65
N PHE A 82 13.63 0.34 -14.19
CA PHE A 82 12.76 0.25 -13.02
C PHE A 82 11.69 -0.83 -13.19
N LEU A 83 10.96 -0.81 -14.32
CA LEU A 83 9.92 -1.80 -14.63
C LEU A 83 10.46 -3.22 -14.73
N VAL A 84 11.65 -3.41 -15.31
CA VAL A 84 12.28 -4.74 -15.39
C VAL A 84 12.64 -5.27 -14.00
N SER A 85 13.21 -4.43 -13.12
CA SER A 85 13.53 -4.83 -11.74
C SER A 85 12.26 -5.14 -10.95
N LEU A 86 11.25 -4.26 -11.02
CA LEU A 86 9.94 -4.48 -10.41
C LEU A 86 9.33 -5.81 -10.87
N SER A 87 9.36 -6.08 -12.17
CA SER A 87 8.77 -7.30 -12.74
C SER A 87 9.44 -8.57 -12.21
N LYS A 88 10.77 -8.56 -12.02
CA LYS A 88 11.50 -9.70 -11.46
C LYS A 88 11.12 -9.95 -10.01
N ASP A 89 11.13 -8.90 -9.20
CA ASP A 89 10.81 -9.01 -7.77
C ASP A 89 9.33 -9.35 -7.54
N PHE A 90 8.44 -8.77 -8.32
CA PHE A 90 7.03 -9.10 -8.34
C PHE A 90 6.79 -10.57 -8.71
N SER A 91 7.44 -11.07 -9.77
CA SER A 91 7.32 -12.46 -10.17
C SER A 91 7.81 -13.41 -9.08
N SER A 92 8.92 -13.06 -8.42
CA SER A 92 9.45 -13.82 -7.27
C SER A 92 8.47 -13.84 -6.09
N TYR A 93 7.86 -12.70 -5.77
CA TYR A 93 6.85 -12.57 -4.74
C TYR A 93 5.60 -13.42 -5.05
N TYR A 94 5.04 -13.27 -6.25
CA TYR A 94 3.79 -13.93 -6.65
C TYR A 94 3.93 -15.46 -6.68
N ASN A 95 5.09 -15.97 -7.08
CA ASN A 95 5.38 -17.41 -7.05
C ASN A 95 5.46 -18.00 -5.63
N ARG A 96 5.86 -17.19 -4.64
CA ARG A 96 6.08 -17.64 -3.25
C ARG A 96 4.88 -17.43 -2.35
N VAL A 97 4.03 -16.46 -2.68
CA VAL A 97 2.99 -15.97 -1.78
C VAL A 97 1.61 -16.26 -2.34
N HIS A 98 0.87 -17.12 -1.64
CA HIS A 98 -0.54 -17.36 -1.92
C HIS A 98 -1.37 -16.14 -1.52
N VAL A 99 -1.73 -15.32 -2.51
CA VAL A 99 -2.56 -14.12 -2.32
C VAL A 99 -3.96 -14.50 -1.85
N LEU A 100 -4.56 -15.51 -2.49
CA LEU A 100 -5.82 -16.11 -2.09
C LEU A 100 -5.55 -17.52 -1.56
N GLY A 101 -5.40 -17.63 -0.24
CA GLY A 101 -5.27 -18.92 0.45
C GLY A 101 -6.63 -19.54 0.81
N GLU A 102 -6.61 -20.52 1.70
CA GLU A 102 -7.84 -21.08 2.26
C GLU A 102 -8.70 -19.99 2.93
N PRO A 103 -10.04 -20.07 2.82
CA PRO A 103 -10.95 -19.03 3.31
C PRO A 103 -11.13 -19.10 4.82
N LEU A 104 -10.02 -19.03 5.57
CA LEU A 104 -10.00 -18.99 7.02
C LEU A 104 -10.22 -17.54 7.49
N PRO A 105 -11.20 -17.26 8.36
CA PRO A 105 -11.57 -15.88 8.72
C PRO A 105 -10.44 -15.01 9.24
N HIS A 106 -9.46 -15.60 9.94
CA HIS A 106 -8.30 -14.88 10.48
C HIS A 106 -7.29 -14.46 9.40
N LEU A 107 -7.34 -15.04 8.20
CA LEU A 107 -6.49 -14.70 7.06
C LEU A 107 -7.09 -13.63 6.14
N PHE A 108 -8.37 -13.28 6.30
CA PHE A 108 -9.04 -12.34 5.40
C PHE A 108 -8.38 -10.97 5.37
N ASN A 109 -7.94 -10.44 6.51
CA ASN A 109 -7.23 -9.16 6.56
C ASN A 109 -5.92 -9.24 5.76
N GLN A 110 -5.19 -10.35 5.85
CA GLN A 110 -3.95 -10.56 5.11
C GLN A 110 -4.21 -10.71 3.60
N MET A 111 -5.21 -11.49 3.20
CA MET A 111 -5.61 -11.61 1.79
C MET A 111 -6.04 -10.25 1.22
N PHE A 112 -6.80 -9.46 1.99
CA PHE A 112 -7.23 -8.12 1.59
C PHE A 112 -6.05 -7.17 1.39
N CYS A 113 -5.08 -7.16 2.31
CA CYS A 113 -3.84 -6.40 2.14
C CYS A 113 -3.11 -6.73 0.85
N ARG A 114 -2.93 -8.03 0.59
CA ARG A 114 -2.27 -8.50 -0.63
C ARG A 114 -3.02 -8.06 -1.87
N LEU A 115 -4.34 -8.14 -1.87
CA LEU A 115 -5.17 -7.64 -2.98
C LEU A 115 -5.00 -6.13 -3.19
N GLN A 116 -4.91 -5.33 -2.12
CA GLN A 116 -4.65 -3.89 -2.24
C GLN A 116 -3.24 -3.61 -2.78
N LEU A 117 -2.23 -4.38 -2.34
CA LEU A 117 -0.87 -4.28 -2.87
C LEU A 117 -0.85 -4.58 -4.39
N LEU A 118 -1.50 -5.67 -4.81
CA LEU A 118 -1.61 -6.02 -6.22
C LEU A 118 -2.34 -4.95 -7.04
N ARG A 119 -3.40 -4.36 -6.47
CA ARG A 119 -4.13 -3.26 -7.11
C ARG A 119 -3.21 -2.05 -7.32
N ALA A 120 -2.47 -1.64 -6.31
CA ALA A 120 -1.53 -0.52 -6.41
C ALA A 120 -0.43 -0.78 -7.45
N LEU A 121 0.11 -2.01 -7.48
CA LEU A 121 1.09 -2.41 -8.50
C LEU A 121 0.52 -2.35 -9.92
N ARG A 122 -0.74 -2.77 -10.12
CA ARG A 122 -1.41 -2.65 -11.42
C ARG A 122 -1.51 -1.18 -11.86
N GLU A 123 -1.94 -0.30 -10.95
CA GLU A 123 -2.05 1.14 -11.22
C GLU A 123 -0.68 1.76 -11.54
N LEU A 124 0.39 1.32 -10.87
CA LEU A 124 1.78 1.68 -11.19
C LEU A 124 2.17 1.24 -12.61
N TYR A 125 1.94 -0.03 -12.98
CA TYR A 125 2.28 -0.52 -14.33
C TYR A 125 1.56 0.29 -15.41
N HIS A 126 0.28 0.57 -15.23
CA HIS A 126 -0.49 1.36 -16.19
C HIS A 126 0.11 2.77 -16.34
N SER A 127 0.35 3.45 -15.21
CA SER A 127 0.92 4.81 -15.21
C SER A 127 2.31 4.88 -15.85
N ALA A 128 3.14 3.87 -15.61
CA ALA A 128 4.47 3.79 -16.19
C ALA A 128 4.43 3.53 -17.70
N LEU A 129 3.55 2.65 -18.17
CA LEU A 129 3.36 2.37 -19.59
C LEU A 129 2.77 3.58 -20.33
N ASP A 130 1.84 4.29 -19.72
CA ASP A 130 1.28 5.54 -20.25
C ASP A 130 2.39 6.60 -20.42
N THR A 131 3.33 6.70 -19.47
CA THR A 131 4.51 7.59 -19.56
C THR A 131 5.44 7.20 -20.71
N LEU A 132 5.45 5.92 -21.10
CA LEU A 132 6.21 5.41 -22.24
C LEU A 132 5.44 5.49 -23.57
N HIS A 133 4.24 6.08 -23.58
CA HIS A 133 3.32 6.11 -24.73
C HIS A 133 2.97 4.71 -25.27
N LEU A 134 2.97 3.70 -24.40
CA LEU A 134 2.58 2.34 -24.75
C LEU A 134 1.07 2.16 -24.48
N PRO A 135 0.34 1.48 -25.38
CA PRO A 135 -1.07 1.24 -25.18
C PRO A 135 -1.30 0.33 -23.96
N PRO A 136 -2.43 0.50 -23.23
CA PRO A 136 -2.77 -0.36 -22.11
C PRO A 136 -2.86 -1.81 -22.58
N ILE A 137 -2.17 -2.71 -21.88
CA ILE A 137 -2.20 -4.13 -22.19
C ILE A 137 -3.62 -4.65 -21.89
N PRO A 138 -4.37 -5.16 -22.89
CA PRO A 138 -5.68 -5.77 -22.64
C PRO A 138 -5.52 -6.90 -21.63
N GLN A 139 -6.52 -7.09 -20.75
CA GLN A 139 -6.51 -8.21 -19.81
C GLN A 139 -6.33 -9.52 -20.60
N LEU A 140 -5.15 -10.14 -20.42
CA LEU A 140 -4.78 -11.44 -20.96
C LEU A 140 -5.40 -12.56 -20.12
#